data_AF-A0A6B0SF41-F1
#
_entry.id   AF-A0A6B0SF41-F1
#
_cell.length_a   1.000
_cell.length_b   1.000
_cell.length_c   1.000
_cell.angle_alpha   90.00
_cell.angle_beta   90.00
_cell.angle_gamma   90.00
#
_symmetry.space_group_name_H-M   'P 1'
#
loop_
_entity.id
_entity.type
_entity.pdbx_description
1 polymer ?
#
loop_
_entity_poly.entity_id
_entity_poly.type
_entity_poly.pdbx_seq_one_letter_code
_entity_poly.pdbx_strand_id
1 'polypeptide(L)' 'MTDDRPECDRCGLADASVRELLVRNPDGKVNVCDDCEDELNAEVVREVGRPEVVLDE' A
#
# COMPACT_ATOMS: atom_id res chain seq x y z
N MET A 1 8.48 6.48 19.67
CA MET A 1 8.54 5.36 18.72
C MET A 1 7.57 5.75 17.63
N THR A 2 8.06 6.25 16.50
CA THR A 2 7.20 6.59 15.38
C THR A 2 6.83 5.27 14.73
N ASP A 3 5.58 4.88 14.89
CA ASP A 3 5.03 3.69 14.26
C ASP A 3 4.85 4.02 12.77
N ASP A 4 5.92 3.86 12.00
CA ASP A 4 5.97 4.13 10.55
C ASP A 4 5.29 2.98 9.77
N ARG A 5 4.20 2.44 10.30
CA ARG A 5 3.42 1.41 9.62
C ARG A 5 2.45 2.10 8.65
N PRO A 6 2.37 1.65 7.39
CA PRO A 6 1.40 2.20 6.46
C PRO A 6 -0.02 1.98 7.00
N GLU A 7 -0.82 3.04 7.02
CA GLU A 7 -2.24 3.00 7.41
C GLU A 7 -3.10 3.01 6.15
N CYS A 8 -4.18 2.24 6.12
CA CYS A 8 -5.09 2.26 4.99
C CYS A 8 -5.83 3.61 4.92
N ASP A 9 -5.67 4.34 3.82
CA ASP A 9 -6.35 5.63 3.56
C ASP A 9 -7.89 5.52 3.53
N ARG A 10 -8.44 4.32 3.35
CA ARG A 10 -9.88 4.07 3.25
C ARG A 10 -10.53 3.79 4.60
N CYS A 11 -9.97 2.85 5.36
CA CYS A 11 -10.56 2.39 6.62
C CYS A 11 -9.82 2.90 7.86
N GLY A 12 -8.64 3.53 7.72
CA GLY A 12 -7.83 4.03 8.83
C GLY A 12 -7.19 2.92 9.68
N LEU A 13 -7.07 1.70 9.14
CA LEU A 13 -6.45 0.59 9.86
C LEU A 13 -4.96 0.56 9.55
N ALA A 14 -4.14 0.72 10.59
CA ALA A 14 -2.70 0.50 10.55
C ALA A 14 -2.41 -0.99 10.78
N ASP A 15 -2.61 -1.79 9.73
CA ASP A 15 -2.36 -3.23 9.75
C ASP A 15 -1.07 -3.59 8.99
N ALA A 16 -0.43 -4.70 9.35
CA ALA A 16 0.72 -5.21 8.59
C ALA A 16 0.36 -5.61 7.16
N SER A 17 -0.94 -5.72 6.87
CA SER A 17 -1.50 -6.06 5.56
C SER A 17 -1.75 -4.84 4.66
N VAL A 18 -1.44 -3.63 5.11
CA VAL A 18 -1.56 -2.42 4.28
C VAL A 18 -0.39 -2.37 3.28
N ARG A 19 -0.71 -2.20 2.00
CA ARG A 19 0.26 -2.14 0.90
C ARG A 19 0.17 -0.80 0.19
N GLU A 20 1.32 -0.24 -0.17
CA GLU A 20 1.39 0.97 -0.98
C GLU A 20 1.22 0.58 -2.46
N LEU A 21 0.14 1.06 -3.08
CA LEU A 21 -0.17 0.87 -4.50
C LEU A 21 0.04 2.17 -5.26
N LEU A 22 0.71 2.10 -6.41
CA LEU A 22 0.77 3.20 -7.36
C LEU A 22 -0.39 3.05 -8.34
N VAL A 23 -1.31 4.02 -8.33
CA VAL A 23 -2.49 4.07 -9.21
C VAL A 23 -2.31 5.12 -10.29
N ARG A 24 -2.92 4.91 -11.46
CA ARG A 24 -2.78 5.82 -12.61
C ARG A 24 -3.81 6.94 -12.63
N ASN A 25 -4.95 6.77 -11.97
CA ASN A 25 -6.09 7.69 -12.02
C ASN A 25 -6.89 7.64 -10.71
N PRO A 26 -6.83 8.68 -9.86
CA PRO A 26 -5.89 9.80 -9.93
C PRO A 26 -4.44 9.28 -9.80
N ASP A 27 -3.51 9.80 -10.61
CA ASP A 27 -2.09 9.41 -10.54
C ASP A 27 -1.55 9.70 -9.14
N GLY A 28 -1.09 8.66 -8.43
CA GLY A 28 -0.67 8.79 -7.04
C GLY A 28 -0.37 7.47 -6.34
N LYS A 29 0.20 7.58 -5.14
CA LYS A 29 0.40 6.47 -4.22
C LYS A 29 -0.79 6.41 -3.25
N VAL A 30 -1.37 5.24 -3.08
CA VAL A 30 -2.47 4.99 -2.16
C VAL A 30 -2.09 3.83 -1.26
N ASN A 31 -2.27 4.00 0.05
CA ASN A 31 -2.11 2.89 0.99
C ASN A 31 -3.46 2.23 1.18
N VAL A 32 -3.58 0.97 0.79
CA VAL A 32 -4.82 0.20 0.92
C VAL A 32 -4.53 -1.13 1.58
N CYS A 33 -5.45 -1.59 2.43
CA CYS A 33 -5.41 -2.96 2.95
C CYS A 33 -6.04 -3.93 1.93
N ASP A 34 -5.73 -5.21 2.07
CA ASP A 34 -6.27 -6.30 1.23
C ASP A 34 -7.80 -6.25 1.09
N ASP A 35 -8.51 -5.98 2.19
CA ASP A 35 -9.98 -5.89 2.21
C ASP A 35 -10.53 -4.70 1.41
N CYS A 36 -9.85 -3.55 1.46
CA CYS A 36 -10.24 -2.34 0.72
C CYS A 36 -9.67 -2.30 -0.71
N GLU A 37 -8.69 -3.15 -1.04
CA GLU A 37 -8.10 -3.25 -2.37
C GLU A 37 -9.15 -3.71 -3.40
N ASP A 38 -9.98 -4.69 -3.02
CA ASP A 38 -11.05 -5.23 -3.87
C ASP A 38 -12.10 -4.15 -4.22
N GLU A 39 -12.33 -3.19 -3.31
CA GLU A 39 -13.21 -2.04 -3.52
C GLU A 39 -12.53 -0.87 -4.26
N LEU A 40 -11.21 -0.92 -4.42
CA LEU A 40 -10.43 0.12 -5.05
C LEU A 40 -10.72 0.12 -6.55
N ASN A 41 -11.63 1.00 -6.98
CA ASN A 41 -11.96 1.22 -8.40
C ASN A 41 -10.85 2.01 -9.14
N ALA A 42 -9.58 1.69 -8.87
CA ALA A 42 -8.42 2.36 -9.45
C ALA A 42 -7.54 1.37 -10.21
N GLU A 43 -7.01 1.80 -11.36
CA GLU A 43 -6.06 0.99 -12.12
C GLU A 43 -4.70 0.97 -11.41
N VAL A 44 -4.38 -0.17 -10.77
CA VAL A 44 -3.10 -0.40 -10.10
C VAL A 44 -2.01 -0.60 -11.14
N VAL A 45 -1.04 0.29 -11.16
CA VAL A 45 0.09 0.29 -12.10
C VAL A 45 1.27 -0.49 -11.53
N ARG A 46 1.48 -0.41 -10.21
CA ARG A 46 2.57 -1.13 -9.53
C ARG A 46 2.33 -1.24 -8.02
N GLU A 47 2.55 -2.43 -7.47
CA GLU A 47 2.71 -2.61 -6.02
C GLU A 47 4.11 -2.09 -5.62
N VAL A 48 4.17 -1.10 -4.73
CA VAL A 48 5.45 -0.54 -4.22
C VAL A 48 5.90 -1.30 -2.95
N GLY A 49 5.06 -2.19 -2.43
CA GLY A 49 5.20 -2.85 -1.13
C GLY A 49 6.08 -4.10 -1.08
N ARG A 50 7.31 -4.06 -1.59
CA ARG A 50 8.35 -4.95 -1.05
C ARG A 50 9.70 -4.26 -1.15
N PRO A 51 10.35 -3.90 -0.03
CA PRO A 51 11.79 -3.67 -0.10
C PRO A 51 12.37 -4.96 -0.66
N GLU A 52 12.96 -4.89 -1.85
CA GLU A 52 13.84 -5.94 -2.32
C GLU A 52 14.87 -6.11 -1.21
N VAL A 53 14.71 -7.17 -0.42
CA VAL A 53 15.70 -7.57 0.57
C VAL A 53 16.93 -7.93 -0.26
N VAL A 54 17.82 -6.97 -0.42
CA VAL A 54 19.22 -7.21 -0.73
C VAL A 54 19.73 -8.06 0.42
N LEU A 55 19.69 -9.38 0.22
CA LEU A 55 20.50 -10.33 0.96
C LEU A 55 21.93 -10.06 0.52
N ASP A 56 22.62 -9.15 1.20
CA ASP A 56 24.09 -9.13 1.21
C ASP A 56 24.54 -10.39 1.97
N GLU A 57 25.19 -11.32 1.25
CA GLU A 57 25.74 -12.59 1.75
C GLU A 57 26.94 -12.42 2.69
#